data_AF-A0A7J6QLY9-F1
#
_entry.id   AF-A0A7J6QLY9-F1
#
_cell.length_a   1.000
_cell.length_b   1.000
_cell.length_c   1.000
_cell.angle_alpha   90.00
_cell.angle_beta   90.00
_cell.angle_gamma   90.00
#
_symmetry.space_group_name_H-M   'P 1'
#
loop_
_entity.id
_entity.type
_entity.pdbx_description
1 polymer ?
#
loop_
_entity_poly.entity_id
_entity_poly.type
_entity_poly.pdbx_seq_one_letter_code
_entity_poly.pdbx_strand_id
1 'polypeptide(L)'
;MSALPRTRAASFSGHHTPADFVSKSVRSSPFIAALREANAPRTVRPVTAEEVEALEAAGCTADDWANVWAIGQRPLGVKALIKGCSFQGRVEIAAVEGSKVTLDGRRQLGCGIFNTVFEDVVIEEGTLVKDCGLVANTIVRKG
;
A
#
# COMPACT_ATOMS: atom_id res chain seq x y z
N MET A 1 73.36 -20.96 -14.02
CA MET A 1 72.55 -20.52 -12.88
C MET A 1 71.23 -19.99 -13.41
N SER A 2 70.15 -20.78 -13.32
CA SER A 2 68.81 -20.41 -13.79
C SER A 2 67.86 -20.50 -12.60
N ALA A 3 67.25 -19.38 -12.21
CA ALA A 3 66.30 -19.31 -11.11
C ALA A 3 64.89 -19.59 -11.64
N LEU A 4 64.22 -20.60 -11.06
CA LEU A 4 62.84 -20.95 -11.39
C LEU A 4 61.85 -19.86 -10.91
N PRO A 5 60.80 -19.54 -11.69
CA PRO A 5 59.77 -18.61 -11.26
C PRO A 5 58.92 -19.23 -10.15
N ARG A 6 58.81 -18.54 -9.02
CA ARG A 6 57.94 -18.92 -7.91
C ARG A 6 56.48 -18.74 -8.33
N THR A 7 55.78 -19.85 -8.55
CA THR A 7 54.33 -19.87 -8.73
C THR A 7 53.67 -19.36 -7.46
N ARG A 8 53.04 -18.18 -7.51
CA ARG A 8 52.18 -17.69 -6.43
C ARG A 8 50.95 -18.60 -6.37
N ALA A 9 50.74 -19.25 -5.23
CA ALA A 9 49.48 -19.92 -4.93
C ALA A 9 48.35 -18.89 -5.00
N ALA A 10 47.36 -19.12 -5.85
CA ALA A 10 46.12 -18.35 -5.84
C ALA A 10 45.41 -18.64 -4.51
N SER A 11 45.35 -17.64 -3.63
CA SER A 11 44.51 -17.70 -2.43
C SER A 11 43.05 -17.64 -2.87
N PHE A 12 42.37 -18.78 -2.88
CA PHE A 12 40.90 -18.83 -2.94
C PHE A 12 40.30 -18.46 -1.58
N SER A 13 40.66 -17.31 -1.04
CA SER A 13 40.03 -16.76 0.17
C SER A 13 38.82 -15.92 -0.25
N GLY A 14 37.74 -16.58 -0.65
CA GLY A 14 36.52 -15.92 -1.09
C GLY A 14 35.33 -16.86 -1.13
N HIS A 15 35.24 -17.79 -0.18
CA HIS A 15 34.07 -18.65 -0.08
C HIS A 15 32.91 -17.81 0.47
N HIS A 16 32.01 -17.39 -0.43
CA HIS A 16 30.66 -17.01 -0.04
C HIS A 16 30.10 -18.13 0.84
N THR A 17 29.85 -17.82 2.10
CA THR A 17 29.28 -18.81 3.01
C THR A 17 27.86 -19.15 2.52
N PRO A 18 27.34 -20.36 2.82
CA PRO A 18 25.93 -20.65 2.58
C PRO A 18 25.00 -19.60 3.20
N ALA A 19 25.40 -19.00 4.32
CA ALA A 19 24.70 -17.88 4.95
C ALA A 19 24.71 -16.61 4.08
N ASP A 20 25.82 -16.29 3.41
CA ASP A 20 25.90 -15.16 2.47
C ASP A 20 25.01 -15.39 1.24
N PHE A 21 24.98 -16.62 0.72
CA PHE A 21 24.09 -16.98 -0.40
C PHE A 21 22.62 -16.88 -0.01
N VAL A 22 22.23 -17.40 1.16
CA VAL A 22 20.86 -17.30 1.67
C VAL A 22 20.49 -15.85 1.94
N SER A 23 21.34 -15.08 2.60
CA SER A 23 21.12 -13.65 2.86
C SER A 23 20.94 -12.86 1.58
N LYS A 24 21.79 -13.11 0.56
CA LYS A 24 21.68 -12.47 -0.76
C LYS A 24 20.39 -12.87 -1.46
N SER A 25 20.04 -14.16 -1.45
CA SER A 25 18.80 -14.69 -2.07
C SER A 25 17.54 -14.15 -1.41
N VAL A 26 17.52 -14.03 -0.08
CA VAL A 26 16.41 -13.43 0.67
C VAL A 26 16.29 -11.94 0.37
N ARG A 27 17.41 -11.21 0.28
CA ARG A 27 17.41 -9.77 -0.03
C ARG A 27 16.99 -9.46 -1.47
N SER A 28 17.35 -10.30 -2.43
CA SER A 28 17.01 -10.13 -3.84
C SER A 28 15.67 -10.76 -4.22
N SER A 29 15.01 -11.46 -3.30
CA SER A 29 13.75 -12.14 -3.60
C SER A 29 12.63 -11.10 -3.81
N PRO A 30 11.98 -11.07 -4.99
CA PRO A 30 10.84 -10.18 -5.23
C PRO A 30 9.66 -10.52 -4.31
N PHE A 31 9.53 -11.79 -3.90
CA PHE A 31 8.52 -12.21 -2.94
C PHE A 31 8.78 -11.62 -1.54
N ILE A 32 10.02 -11.63 -1.06
CA ILE A 32 10.38 -11.02 0.23
C ILE A 32 10.25 -9.50 0.17
N ALA A 33 10.59 -8.89 -0.95
CA ALA A 33 10.37 -7.46 -1.18
C ALA A 33 8.87 -7.11 -1.12
N ALA A 34 8.03 -7.85 -1.85
CA ALA A 34 6.58 -7.68 -1.84
C ALA A 34 5.97 -7.94 -0.45
N LEU A 35 6.47 -8.94 0.29
CA LEU A 35 6.04 -9.20 1.67
C LEU A 35 6.45 -8.08 2.63
N ARG A 36 7.65 -7.51 2.49
CA ARG A 36 8.09 -6.38 3.31
C ARG A 36 7.30 -5.12 3.00
N GLU A 37 6.99 -4.88 1.73
CA GLU A 37 6.14 -3.77 1.30
C GLU A 37 4.71 -3.95 1.81
N ALA A 38 4.16 -5.16 1.70
CA ALA A 38 2.83 -5.48 2.22
C ALA A 38 2.73 -5.36 3.75
N ASN A 39 3.82 -5.67 4.47
CA ASN A 39 3.92 -5.58 5.92
C ASN A 39 4.64 -4.32 6.41
N ALA A 40 4.84 -3.32 5.54
CA ALA A 40 5.44 -2.07 5.97
C ALA A 40 4.53 -1.48 7.07
N PRO A 41 5.07 -1.13 8.25
CA PRO A 41 4.25 -0.63 9.34
C PRO A 41 3.55 0.64 8.87
N ARG A 42 2.23 0.56 8.71
CA ARG A 42 1.38 1.70 8.38
C ARG A 42 0.90 2.30 9.69
N THR A 43 1.04 3.60 9.83
CA THR A 43 0.42 4.30 10.94
C THR A 43 -1.08 4.37 10.66
N VAL A 44 -1.86 3.58 11.37
CA VAL A 44 -3.33 3.61 11.32
C VAL A 44 -3.85 4.30 12.57
N ARG A 45 -4.96 5.01 12.44
CA ARG A 45 -5.68 5.62 13.55
C ARG A 45 -7.19 5.46 13.34
N PRO A 46 -7.99 5.47 14.41
CA PRO A 46 -9.43 5.61 14.25
C PRO A 46 -9.77 6.93 13.54
N VAL A 47 -10.87 6.92 12.79
CA VAL A 47 -11.46 8.14 12.23
C VAL A 47 -11.95 9.04 13.36
N THR A 48 -11.76 10.35 13.23
CA THR A 48 -12.27 11.32 14.22
C THR A 48 -13.75 11.60 13.99
N ALA A 49 -14.45 12.14 15.00
CA ALA A 49 -15.85 12.53 14.85
C ALA A 49 -16.07 13.53 13.71
N GLU A 50 -15.17 14.51 13.54
CA GLU A 50 -15.23 15.48 12.44
C GLU A 50 -15.09 14.82 11.06
N GLU A 51 -14.30 13.75 10.95
CA GLU A 51 -14.15 12.98 9.72
C GLU A 51 -15.37 12.12 9.43
N VAL A 52 -15.95 11.51 10.47
CA VAL A 52 -17.20 10.76 10.37
C VAL A 52 -18.32 11.67 9.89
N GLU A 53 -18.51 12.84 10.51
CA GLU A 53 -19.50 13.82 10.07
C GLU A 53 -19.29 14.25 8.62
N ALA A 54 -18.02 14.44 8.21
CA ALA A 54 -17.70 14.78 6.83
C ALA A 54 -17.99 13.62 5.85
N LEU A 55 -17.78 12.36 6.28
CA LEU A 55 -18.07 11.16 5.48
C LEU A 55 -19.57 10.97 5.31
N GLU A 56 -20.33 11.12 6.39
CA GLU A 56 -21.80 11.09 6.38
C GLU A 56 -22.37 12.21 5.52
N ALA A 57 -21.86 13.44 5.63
CA ALA A 57 -22.25 14.56 4.78
C ALA A 57 -21.91 14.33 3.30
N ALA A 58 -20.90 13.50 3.01
CA ALA A 58 -20.56 13.05 1.66
C ALA A 58 -21.39 11.86 1.17
N GLY A 59 -22.42 11.46 1.93
CA GLY A 59 -23.31 10.35 1.61
C GLY A 59 -22.71 8.97 1.88
N CYS A 60 -21.66 8.89 2.70
CA CYS A 60 -21.09 7.62 3.12
C CYS A 60 -21.83 7.05 4.33
N THR A 61 -21.82 5.73 4.46
CA THR A 61 -22.40 5.00 5.59
C THR A 61 -21.41 3.95 6.08
N ALA A 62 -21.49 3.58 7.36
CA ALA A 62 -20.74 2.47 7.93
C ALA A 62 -21.67 1.62 8.82
N ASP A 63 -21.40 0.33 8.90
CA ASP A 63 -22.00 -0.56 9.90
C ASP A 63 -21.57 -0.17 11.33
N ASP A 64 -20.28 0.11 11.49
CA ASP A 64 -19.67 0.60 12.71
C ASP A 64 -18.44 1.46 12.37
N TRP A 65 -18.54 2.76 12.63
CA TRP A 65 -17.44 3.71 12.42
C TRP A 65 -16.20 3.39 13.26
N ALA A 66 -16.30 2.62 14.34
CA ALA A 66 -15.14 2.15 15.12
C ALA A 66 -14.27 1.15 14.35
N ASN A 67 -14.80 0.51 13.31
CA ASN A 67 -14.06 -0.40 12.44
C ASN A 67 -13.53 0.28 11.17
N VAL A 68 -13.71 1.61 11.04
CA VAL A 68 -13.15 2.41 9.96
C VAL A 68 -11.91 3.15 10.47
N TRP A 69 -10.80 2.98 9.76
CA TRP A 69 -9.49 3.49 10.15
C TRP A 69 -8.91 4.39 9.07
N ALA A 70 -8.32 5.51 9.47
CA ALA A 70 -7.55 6.35 8.58
C ALA A 70 -6.08 5.91 8.57
N ILE A 71 -5.51 5.78 7.37
CA ILE A 71 -4.09 5.55 7.18
C ILE A 71 -3.38 6.91 7.15
N GLY A 72 -2.36 7.06 7.99
CA GLY A 72 -1.56 8.26 8.12
C GLY A 72 -2.02 9.19 9.25
N GLN A 73 -1.33 10.32 9.37
CA GLN A 73 -1.57 11.32 10.43
C GLN A 73 -2.38 12.53 9.94
N ARG A 74 -2.59 12.64 8.62
CA ARG A 74 -3.34 13.76 8.04
C ARG A 74 -4.85 13.50 8.16
N PRO A 75 -5.66 14.56 8.23
CA PRO A 75 -7.10 14.42 8.06
C PRO A 75 -7.42 13.82 6.70
N LEU A 76 -8.44 12.97 6.64
CA LEU A 76 -8.95 12.47 5.37
C LEU A 76 -9.45 13.65 4.52
N GLY A 77 -9.10 13.67 3.24
CA GLY A 77 -9.61 14.65 2.26
C GLY A 77 -11.08 14.40 1.89
N VAL A 78 -11.96 14.25 2.88
CA VAL A 78 -13.29 13.65 2.73
C VAL A 78 -14.19 14.43 1.78
N LYS A 79 -14.17 15.77 1.86
CA LYS A 79 -15.15 16.64 1.18
C LYS A 79 -15.14 16.52 -0.35
N ALA A 80 -14.02 16.09 -0.96
CA ALA A 80 -13.90 15.95 -2.41
C ALA A 80 -13.64 14.51 -2.87
N LEU A 81 -13.00 13.67 -2.04
CA LEU A 81 -12.39 12.43 -2.50
C LEU A 81 -13.15 11.15 -2.13
N ILE A 82 -14.02 11.16 -1.12
CA ILE A 82 -14.74 9.96 -0.68
C ILE A 82 -16.24 10.28 -0.64
N LYS A 83 -17.05 9.65 -1.50
CA LYS A 83 -18.49 9.95 -1.61
C LYS A 83 -19.35 8.74 -1.91
N GLY A 84 -20.54 8.68 -1.32
CA GLY A 84 -21.54 7.64 -1.63
C GLY A 84 -21.06 6.22 -1.34
N CYS A 85 -20.13 6.03 -0.40
CA CYS A 85 -19.53 4.73 -0.11
C CYS A 85 -20.19 4.08 1.10
N SER A 86 -20.20 2.74 1.15
CA SER A 86 -20.65 2.00 2.33
C SER A 86 -19.51 1.17 2.87
N PHE A 87 -19.25 1.26 4.17
CA PHE A 87 -18.17 0.55 4.86
C PHE A 87 -18.75 -0.57 5.72
N GLN A 88 -18.18 -1.76 5.59
CA GLN A 88 -18.56 -2.96 6.36
C GLN A 88 -17.29 -3.66 6.86
N GLY A 89 -17.34 -4.16 8.09
CA GLY A 89 -16.20 -4.80 8.72
C GLY A 89 -15.00 -3.85 8.89
N ARG A 90 -13.79 -4.38 8.84
CA ARG A 90 -12.57 -3.59 9.07
C ARG A 90 -12.12 -2.91 7.79
N VAL A 91 -12.33 -1.60 7.70
CA VAL A 91 -11.90 -0.82 6.52
C VAL A 91 -10.80 0.16 6.90
N GLU A 92 -9.69 0.12 6.17
CA GLU A 92 -8.60 1.09 6.30
C GLU A 92 -8.54 1.97 5.05
N ILE A 93 -8.65 3.28 5.21
CA ILE A 93 -8.71 4.23 4.10
C ILE A 93 -7.60 5.27 4.17
N ALA A 94 -6.92 5.48 3.05
CA ALA A 94 -6.01 6.60 2.85
C ALA A 94 -6.55 7.49 1.72
N ALA A 95 -6.54 8.80 1.94
CA ALA A 95 -6.93 9.77 0.93
C ALA A 95 -5.90 10.91 0.86
N VAL A 96 -5.33 11.11 -0.33
CA VAL A 96 -4.37 12.18 -0.60
C VAL A 96 -4.88 13.05 -1.73
N GLU A 97 -5.04 14.33 -1.45
CA GLU A 97 -5.40 15.33 -2.46
C GLU A 97 -4.32 15.46 -3.54
N GLY A 98 -4.75 15.79 -4.76
CA GLY A 98 -3.86 16.08 -5.89
C GLY A 98 -3.28 14.86 -6.61
N SER A 99 -3.50 13.65 -6.09
CA SER A 99 -3.13 12.41 -6.81
C SER A 99 -4.06 12.19 -8.00
N LYS A 100 -3.51 11.71 -9.12
CA LYS A 100 -4.26 11.42 -10.34
C LYS A 100 -3.92 10.02 -10.87
N VAL A 101 -4.94 9.26 -11.26
CA VAL A 101 -4.78 7.99 -11.97
C VAL A 101 -4.96 8.24 -13.46
N THR A 102 -4.04 7.69 -14.26
CA THR A 102 -4.14 7.76 -15.73
C THR A 102 -4.94 6.56 -16.24
N LEU A 103 -6.12 6.84 -16.81
CA LEU A 103 -6.92 5.87 -17.55
C LEU A 103 -6.54 5.93 -19.03
N ASP A 104 -6.26 4.76 -19.60
CA ASP A 104 -6.05 4.51 -21.03
C ASP A 104 -5.07 5.48 -21.72
N GLY A 105 -4.06 5.96 -20.97
CA GLY A 105 -3.00 6.83 -21.45
C GLY A 105 -3.42 8.24 -21.90
N ARG A 106 -4.70 8.63 -21.74
CA ARG A 106 -5.21 9.92 -22.26
C ARG A 106 -6.04 10.72 -21.26
N ARG A 107 -6.63 10.09 -20.25
CA ARG A 107 -7.48 10.77 -19.26
C ARG A 107 -6.88 10.62 -17.88
N GLN A 108 -6.65 11.74 -17.20
CA GLN A 108 -6.30 11.74 -15.79
C GLN A 108 -7.56 12.00 -14.97
N LEU A 109 -7.92 11.06 -14.11
CA LEU A 109 -8.94 11.28 -13.09
C LEU A 109 -8.26 11.53 -11.75
N GLY A 110 -8.85 12.40 -10.94
CA GLY A 110 -8.42 12.53 -9.54
C GLY A 110 -8.60 11.19 -8.83
N CYS A 111 -7.62 10.81 -8.00
CA CYS A 111 -7.77 9.69 -7.09
C CYS A 111 -8.94 9.96 -6.14
N GLY A 112 -9.68 8.92 -5.77
CA GLY A 112 -10.87 9.04 -4.95
C GLY A 112 -11.67 7.76 -4.92
N ILE A 113 -12.64 7.73 -4.02
CA ILE A 113 -13.43 6.58 -3.65
C ILE A 113 -14.90 6.97 -3.80
N PHE A 114 -15.59 6.39 -4.79
CA PHE A 114 -16.93 6.83 -5.19
C PHE A 114 -17.87 5.65 -5.37
N ASN A 115 -19.08 5.75 -4.81
CA ASN A 115 -20.20 4.84 -5.07
C ASN A 115 -19.83 3.35 -4.99
N THR A 116 -19.14 2.95 -3.92
CA THR A 116 -18.63 1.58 -3.76
C THR A 116 -18.89 1.06 -2.35
N VAL A 117 -19.20 -0.23 -2.23
CA VAL A 117 -19.29 -0.94 -0.96
C VAL A 117 -17.96 -1.62 -0.65
N PHE A 118 -17.48 -1.46 0.57
CA PHE A 118 -16.22 -2.04 1.06
C PHE A 118 -16.50 -3.00 2.21
N GLU A 119 -15.88 -4.18 2.15
CA GLU A 119 -15.96 -5.20 3.20
C GLU A 119 -14.57 -5.78 3.49
N ASP A 120 -14.02 -5.50 4.68
CA ASP A 120 -12.68 -6.00 5.08
C ASP A 120 -11.57 -5.64 4.05
N VAL A 121 -11.43 -4.35 3.77
CA VAL A 121 -10.56 -3.81 2.71
C VAL A 121 -9.57 -2.78 3.25
N VAL A 122 -8.40 -2.74 2.60
CA VAL A 122 -7.40 -1.68 2.79
C VAL A 122 -7.24 -0.90 1.50
N ILE A 123 -7.44 0.42 1.55
CA ILE A 123 -7.33 1.33 0.41
C ILE A 123 -6.15 2.28 0.65
N GLU A 124 -5.10 2.14 -0.15
CA GLU A 124 -3.91 2.99 -0.06
C GLU A 124 -4.05 4.32 -0.81
N GLU A 125 -3.12 5.22 -0.54
CA GLU A 125 -3.05 6.54 -1.16
C GLU A 125 -2.90 6.44 -2.69
N GLY A 126 -3.47 7.40 -3.41
CA GLY A 126 -3.36 7.44 -4.87
C GLY A 126 -4.24 6.43 -5.61
N THR A 127 -5.18 5.81 -4.91
CA THR A 127 -6.11 4.85 -5.50
C THR A 127 -7.35 5.55 -6.07
N LEU A 128 -7.83 5.09 -7.22
CA LEU A 128 -9.16 5.41 -7.74
C LEU A 128 -10.05 4.17 -7.65
N VAL A 129 -11.07 4.22 -6.79
CA VAL A 129 -12.13 3.20 -6.73
C VAL A 129 -13.44 3.89 -7.05
N LYS A 130 -14.12 3.43 -8.09
CA LYS A 130 -15.34 4.09 -8.55
C LYS A 130 -16.30 3.09 -9.17
N ASP A 131 -17.56 3.16 -8.74
CA ASP A 131 -18.69 2.40 -9.29
C ASP A 131 -18.40 0.88 -9.35
N CYS A 132 -17.72 0.33 -8.34
CA CYS A 132 -17.29 -1.07 -8.34
C CYS A 132 -18.36 -2.05 -7.81
N GLY A 133 -19.44 -1.55 -7.21
CA GLY A 133 -20.42 -2.39 -6.52
C GLY A 133 -19.90 -2.88 -5.18
N LEU A 134 -19.04 -3.91 -5.16
CA LEU A 134 -18.44 -4.49 -3.96
C LEU A 134 -16.94 -4.72 -4.15
N VAL A 135 -16.15 -4.22 -3.22
CA VAL A 135 -14.73 -4.59 -3.04
C VAL A 135 -14.62 -5.24 -1.67
N ALA A 136 -14.25 -6.51 -1.64
CA ALA A 136 -14.17 -7.29 -0.41
C ALA A 136 -12.83 -8.02 -0.28
N ASN A 137 -12.33 -8.17 0.94
CA ASN A 137 -11.17 -8.99 1.27
C ASN A 137 -9.93 -8.68 0.40
N THR A 138 -9.73 -7.41 0.08
CA THR A 138 -8.75 -6.98 -0.93
C THR A 138 -7.97 -5.77 -0.44
N ILE A 139 -6.70 -5.67 -0.86
CA ILE A 139 -5.88 -4.47 -0.69
C ILE A 139 -5.85 -3.76 -2.03
N VAL A 140 -6.39 -2.54 -2.08
CA VAL A 140 -6.33 -1.68 -3.26
C VAL A 140 -5.15 -0.73 -3.10
N ARG A 141 -4.20 -0.80 -4.04
CA ARG A 141 -2.96 -0.01 -4.03
C ARG A 141 -2.92 0.98 -5.18
N LYS A 142 -2.02 1.95 -5.08
CA LYS A 142 -1.73 2.92 -6.15
C LYS A 142 -1.48 2.19 -7.49
N GLY A 143 -2.11 2.71 -8.54
CA GLY A 143 -1.94 2.27 -9.94
C GLY A 143 -1.17 3.28 -10.76
#